data_AF-A0AA96FXJ8-F1
#
_entry.id   AF-A0AA96FXJ8-F1
#
_cell.length_a   1.000
_cell.length_b   1.000
_cell.length_c   1.000
_cell.angle_alpha   90.00
_cell.angle_beta   90.00
_cell.angle_gamma   90.00
#
_symmetry.space_group_name_H-M   'P 1'
#
loop_
_entity.id
_entity.type
_entity.pdbx_description
1 polymer ?
#
loop_
_entity_poly.entity_id
_entity_poly.type
_entity_poly.pdbx_seq_one_letter_code
_entity_poly.pdbx_strand_id
1 'polypeptide(L)' 'MTPPARIQPSPGLHGYGVRWDHAARLYRVRNEVTGEWLRGPGGELAGFSLLSAATSAWRAFECHSRSV' A
#
# COMPACT_ATOMS: atom_id res chain seq x y z
N MET A 1 23.14 11.80 -18.63
CA MET A 1 22.19 12.31 -17.62
C MET A 1 20.97 11.39 -17.63
N THR A 2 20.87 10.47 -16.68
CA THR A 2 19.77 9.51 -16.59
C THR A 2 18.57 10.21 -15.94
N PRO A 3 17.35 10.19 -16.53
CA PRO A 3 16.19 10.74 -15.86
C PRO A 3 15.92 9.95 -14.56
N PRO A 4 15.47 10.60 -13.46
CA PRO A 4 15.04 9.86 -12.28
C PRO A 4 13.90 8.94 -12.71
N ALA A 5 13.99 7.67 -12.32
CA ALA A 5 13.00 6.65 -12.63
C ALA A 5 11.59 7.20 -12.33
N ARG A 6 10.88 7.58 -13.40
CA ARG A 6 9.45 7.87 -13.35
C ARG A 6 8.84 6.59 -12.82
N ILE A 7 8.36 6.62 -11.58
CA ILE A 7 7.58 5.54 -10.98
C ILE A 7 6.39 5.37 -11.92
N GLN A 8 6.49 4.42 -12.84
CA GLN A 8 5.41 4.13 -13.78
C GLN A 8 4.24 3.64 -12.91
N PRO A 9 3.08 4.32 -12.93
CA PRO A 9 1.89 3.75 -12.33
C PRO A 9 1.63 2.43 -13.06
N SER A 10 1.81 1.33 -12.34
CA SER A 10 1.58 0.01 -12.92
C SER A 10 0.09 -0.06 -13.32
N PRO A 11 -0.24 -0.55 -14.53
CA PRO A 11 -1.54 -0.35 -15.17
C PRO A 11 -2.71 -1.15 -14.54
N GLY A 12 -2.69 -1.42 -13.24
CA GLY A 12 -3.72 -2.19 -12.55
C GLY A 12 -4.00 -1.85 -11.10
N LEU A 13 -3.54 -0.70 -10.57
CA LEU A 13 -3.68 -0.39 -9.14
C LEU A 13 -4.53 0.87 -8.92
N HIS A 14 -5.78 0.68 -8.53
CA HIS A 14 -6.65 1.78 -8.08
C HIS A 14 -6.18 2.25 -6.71
N GLY A 15 -5.26 3.21 -6.72
CA GLY A 15 -5.06 4.14 -5.62
C GLY A 15 -4.44 3.60 -4.34
N TYR A 16 -3.94 2.37 -4.28
CA TYR A 16 -3.18 1.87 -3.14
C TYR A 16 -1.95 1.09 -3.60
N GLY A 17 -0.83 1.30 -2.92
CA GLY A 17 0.46 0.66 -3.21
C GLY A 17 1.17 0.20 -1.94
N VAL A 18 1.88 -0.92 -2.03
CA VAL A 18 2.73 -1.41 -0.94
C VAL A 18 4.05 -0.65 -0.94
N ARG A 19 4.44 -0.11 0.21
CA ARG A 19 5.70 0.61 0.42
C ARG A 19 6.45 0.00 1.58
N TRP A 20 7.77 -0.07 1.44
CA TRP A 20 8.65 -0.52 2.52
C TRP A 20 8.91 0.63 3.49
N ASP A 21 8.60 0.42 4.77
CA ASP A 21 8.91 1.35 5.84
C ASP A 21 10.27 0.96 6.45
N HIS A 22 11.28 1.80 6.21
CA HIS A 22 12.64 1.56 6.71
C HIS A 22 12.77 1.73 8.23
N ALA A 23 11.93 2.56 8.86
CA ALA A 23 11.99 2.79 10.30
C ALA A 23 11.40 1.59 11.07
N ALA A 24 10.28 1.05 10.56
CA ALA A 24 9.63 -0.12 11.16
C ALA A 24 10.18 -1.45 10.62
N ARG A 25 10.92 -1.44 9.50
CA ARG A 25 11.36 -2.64 8.75
C ARG A 25 10.17 -3.55 8.37
N LEU A 26 9.09 -2.94 7.90
CA LEU A 26 7.85 -3.63 7.52
C LEU A 26 7.29 -3.08 6.21
N TYR A 27 6.59 -3.91 5.46
CA TYR A 27 5.75 -3.49 4.34
C TYR A 27 4.46 -2.85 4.87
N ARG A 28 4.12 -1.68 4.35
CA ARG A 28 2.90 -0.94 4.69
C ARG A 28 2.13 -0.63 3.42
N VAL A 29 0.81 -0.59 3.52
CA VAL A 29 -0.05 -0.25 2.39
C VAL A 29 -0.37 1.24 2.47
N ARG A 30 -0.14 1.99 1.40
CA ARG A 30 -0.43 3.42 1.31
C ARG A 30 -1.46 3.67 0.22
N ASN A 31 -2.49 4.44 0.52
CA ASN A 31 -3.34 5.06 -0.48
C ASN A 31 -2.50 6.06 -1.28
N GLU A 32 -2.26 5.80 -2.56
CA GLU A 32 -1.54 6.69 -3.47
C GLU A 32 -2.40 7.87 -3.95
N VAL A 33 -3.73 7.83 -3.77
CA VAL A 33 -4.65 8.93 -4.09
C VAL A 33 -4.74 9.92 -2.93
N THR A 34 -5.01 9.46 -1.71
CA THR A 34 -5.13 10.32 -0.52
C THR A 34 -3.80 10.52 0.22
N GLY A 35 -2.81 9.69 -0.06
CA GLY A 35 -1.53 9.69 0.65
C GLY A 35 -1.58 9.02 2.03
N GLU A 36 -2.73 8.49 2.45
CA GLU A 36 -2.94 7.90 3.76
C GLU A 36 -2.38 6.48 3.87
N TRP A 37 -2.00 6.08 5.07
CA TRP A 37 -1.54 4.72 5.34
C TRP A 37 -2.70 3.86 5.83
N LEU A 38 -2.70 2.60 5.40
CA LEU A 38 -3.64 1.60 5.90
C LEU A 38 -3.43 1.44 7.41
N ARG A 39 -4.54 1.53 8.13
CA ARG A 39 -4.59 1.30 9.58
C ARG A 39 -5.26 -0.03 9.85
N GLY A 40 -4.77 -0.74 10.86
CA GLY A 40 -5.42 -1.92 11.40
C GLY A 40 -6.70 -1.57 12.16
N PRO A 41 -7.45 -2.57 12.63
CA PRO A 41 -8.69 -2.37 13.38
C PRO A 41 -8.51 -1.57 14.68
N GLY A 42 -7.30 -1.52 15.25
CA GLY A 42 -6.96 -0.70 16.42
C GLY A 42 -6.56 0.74 16.09
N GLY A 43 -6.59 1.17 14.82
CA GLY A 43 -6.16 2.49 14.38
C GLY A 43 -4.64 2.65 14.21
N GLU A 44 -3.86 1.64 14.56
CA GLU A 44 -2.41 1.60 14.33
C GLU A 44 -2.06 1.35 12.85
N LEU A 45 -0.88 1.79 12.42
CA LEU A 45 -0.42 1.58 11.04
C LEU A 45 -0.22 0.08 10.77
N ALA A 46 -0.96 -0.46 9.80
CA ALA A 46 -0.87 -1.85 9.41
C ALA A 46 0.52 -2.13 8.78
N GLY A 47 1.29 -3.02 9.42
CA GLY A 47 2.62 -3.42 8.97
C GLY A 47 2.68 -4.93 8.76
N PHE A 48 3.34 -5.35 7.68
CA PHE A 48 3.47 -6.74 7.28
C PHE A 48 4.94 -7.07 7.06
N SER A 49 5.42 -8.21 7.54
CA SER A 49 6.80 -8.63 7.32
C SER A 49 7.06 -9.16 5.90
N LEU A 50 5.99 -9.50 5.16
CA LEU A 50 6.06 -10.06 3.81
C LEU A 50 5.31 -9.18 2.81
N LEU A 51 5.91 -8.95 1.64
CA LEU A 51 5.29 -8.20 0.54
C LEU A 51 3.97 -8.84 0.11
N SER A 52 3.91 -10.17 -0.01
CA SER A 52 2.69 -10.89 -0.40
C SER A 52 1.56 -10.72 0.62
N ALA A 53 1.89 -10.67 1.92
CA ALA A 53 0.89 -10.42 2.97
C ALA A 53 0.32 -9.01 2.88
N ALA A 54 1.16 -8.00 2.64
CA ALA A 54 0.72 -6.63 2.40
C ALA A 54 -0.15 -6.51 1.15
N THR A 55 0.23 -7.17 0.05
CA THR A 55 -0.54 -7.18 -1.20
C THR A 55 -1.90 -7.85 -1.02
N SER A 56 -1.98 -8.97 -0.28
CA SER A 56 -3.25 -9.63 0.03
C SER A 56 -4.16 -8.77 0.91
N ALA A 57 -3.60 -8.13 1.94
CA ALA A 57 -4.35 -7.21 2.81
C ALA A 57 -4.89 -6.00 2.03
N TRP A 58 -4.08 -5.44 1.13
CA TRP A 58 -4.51 -4.41 0.20
C TRP A 58 -5.68 -4.88 -0.68
N ARG A 59 -5.57 -6.04 -1.33
CA ARG A 59 -6.66 -6.56 -2.18
C ARG A 59 -7.95 -6.81 -1.41
N ALA A 60 -7.85 -7.32 -0.17
CA ALA A 60 -9.01 -7.50 0.68
C ALA A 60 -9.69 -6.16 1.02
N PHE A 61 -8.90 -5.12 1.30
CA PHE A 61 -9.39 -3.77 1.57
C PHE A 61 -10.06 -3.11 0.35
N GLU A 62 -9.46 -3.21 -0.85
CA GLU A 62 -10.07 -2.71 -2.08
C GLU A 62 -11.40 -3.40 -2.39
N CYS A 63 -11.49 -4.71 -2.18
CA CYS A 63 -12.72 -5.46 -2.40
C CYS A 63 -13.85 -4.97 -1.46
N HIS A 64 -13.51 -4.67 -0.21
CA HIS A 64 -14.46 -4.12 0.75
C HIS A 64 -14.89 -2.69 0.39
N SER A 65 -13.97 -1.84 -0.07
CA SER A 65 -14.27 -0.44 -0.43
C SER A 65 -15.08 -0.30 -1.74
N ARG A 66 -15.16 -1.35 -2.57
CA ARG A 66 -15.96 -1.36 -3.81
C ARG A 66 -17.38 -1.90 -3.65
N SER A 67 -17.77 -2.34 -2.45
CA SER A 67 -19.12 -2.87 -2.17
C SER A 67 -20.08 -1.82 -1.59
N VAL A 68 -19.87 -0.54 -1.89
CA VAL A 68 -20.75 0.58 -1.49
C VAL A 68 -21.21 1.38 -2.69
#